data_AF-A0A966J1T4-F1
#
_entry.id   AF-A0A966J1T4-F1
#
_cell.length_a   1.000
_cell.length_b   1.000
_cell.length_c   1.000
_cell.angle_alpha   90.00
_cell.angle_beta   90.00
_cell.angle_gamma   90.00
#
_symmetry.space_group_name_H-M   'P 1'
#
loop_
_entity.id
_entity.type
_entity.pdbx_description
1 polymer ?
#
loop_
_entity_poly.entity_id
_entity_poly.type
_entity_poly.pdbx_seq_one_letter_code
_entity_poly.pdbx_strand_id
1 'polypeptide(L)'
;QTNIPLIHQVVTAQLAAARQGTQKAKNRGETSGSGKKPFKQKGTGRARQGSVRAPLQRGGGAAHAVRPRTYFQRTPKKMIAAALRGVLSDRQRHDRIHVLDSIATAPSTKAAIAAVRQFSDRKNLLVVVSRTEDLAWRSLRNADDMHLLVPDQLNAYDILKSDDVVFSEAAIKDFLKAPSKGKGATSVARESEVSA
;
A
#
# COMPACT_ATOMS: atom_id res chain seq x y z
N GLN A 1 23.03 2.55 9.12
CA GLN A 1 22.81 2.80 7.68
C GLN A 1 21.40 2.35 7.29
N THR A 2 20.74 3.05 6.38
CA THR A 2 19.34 2.79 5.96
C THR A 2 19.36 1.83 4.76
N ASN A 3 18.65 0.69 4.82
CA ASN A 3 18.63 -0.33 3.75
C ASN A 3 17.55 0.01 2.71
N ILE A 4 17.96 0.75 1.66
CA ILE A 4 17.05 1.25 0.63
C ILE A 4 16.36 0.13 -0.17
N PRO A 5 17.06 -0.91 -0.67
CA PRO A 5 16.42 -2.00 -1.42
C PRO A 5 15.30 -2.71 -0.65
N LEU A 6 15.54 -2.96 0.65
CA LEU A 6 14.55 -3.60 1.52
C LEU A 6 13.31 -2.71 1.72
N ILE A 7 13.52 -1.41 1.94
CA ILE A 7 12.43 -0.43 2.08
C ILE A 7 11.64 -0.35 0.77
N HIS A 8 12.32 -0.23 -0.38
CA HIS A 8 11.69 -0.18 -1.69
C HIS A 8 10.79 -1.41 -1.91
N GLN A 9 11.29 -2.62 -1.67
CA GLN A 9 10.51 -3.85 -1.86
C GLN A 9 9.25 -3.88 -0.98
N VAL A 10 9.34 -3.50 0.29
CA VAL A 10 8.19 -3.46 1.20
C VAL A 10 7.15 -2.44 0.73
N VAL A 11 7.60 -1.25 0.31
CA VAL A 11 6.71 -0.19 -0.17
C VAL A 11 6.04 -0.58 -1.49
N THR A 12 6.77 -1.16 -2.44
CA THR A 12 6.21 -1.68 -3.68
C THR A 12 5.17 -2.76 -3.41
N ALA A 13 5.43 -3.68 -2.48
CA ALA A 13 4.47 -4.71 -2.09
C ALA A 13 3.21 -4.12 -1.45
N GLN A 14 3.35 -3.11 -0.59
CA GLN A 14 2.21 -2.39 0.01
C GLN A 14 1.35 -1.68 -1.04
N LEU A 15 1.98 -0.96 -1.97
CA LEU A 15 1.28 -0.31 -3.09
C LEU A 15 0.62 -1.31 -4.03
N ALA A 16 1.27 -2.44 -4.29
CA ALA A 16 0.69 -3.53 -5.09
C ALA A 16 -0.53 -4.14 -4.39
N ALA A 17 -0.50 -4.32 -3.07
CA ALA A 17 -1.63 -4.82 -2.30
C ALA A 17 -2.83 -3.83 -2.28
N ALA A 18 -2.57 -2.53 -2.30
CA ALA A 18 -3.62 -1.51 -2.38
C ALA A 18 -4.32 -1.46 -3.76
N ARG A 19 -3.66 -1.97 -4.81
CA ARG A 19 -4.20 -1.95 -6.18
C ARG A 19 -5.33 -2.95 -6.36
N GLN A 20 -6.53 -2.44 -6.64
CA GLN A 20 -7.67 -3.25 -7.04
C GLN A 20 -7.52 -3.71 -8.50
N GLY A 21 -7.51 -5.02 -8.74
CA GLY A 21 -7.40 -5.61 -10.06
C GLY A 21 -8.74 -6.04 -10.64
N THR A 22 -9.72 -5.14 -10.68
CA THR A 22 -11.12 -5.42 -11.06
C THR A 22 -11.39 -5.35 -12.58
N GLN A 23 -10.39 -4.94 -13.36
CA GLN A 23 -10.52 -4.81 -14.80
C GLN A 23 -10.72 -6.16 -15.52
N LYS A 24 -11.67 -6.21 -16.45
CA LYS A 24 -11.96 -7.39 -17.28
C LYS A 24 -12.29 -6.97 -18.70
N ALA A 25 -11.66 -7.63 -19.68
CA ALA A 25 -12.08 -7.58 -21.08
C ALA A 25 -12.76 -8.90 -21.47
N LYS A 26 -13.71 -8.83 -22.41
CA LYS A 26 -14.35 -10.03 -22.97
C LYS A 26 -13.39 -10.72 -23.94
N ASN A 27 -13.15 -12.01 -23.72
CA ASN A 27 -12.48 -12.84 -24.71
C ASN A 27 -13.46 -13.27 -25.82
N ARG A 28 -12.97 -13.97 -26.85
CA ARG A 28 -13.80 -14.49 -27.95
C ARG A 28 -15.04 -15.29 -27.48
N GLY A 29 -14.93 -16.03 -26.37
CA GLY A 29 -16.01 -16.85 -25.84
C GLY A 29 -17.09 -16.05 -25.10
N GLU A 30 -16.69 -14.96 -24.43
CA GLU A 30 -17.58 -14.08 -23.67
C GLU A 30 -18.23 -12.99 -24.53
N THR A 31 -17.68 -12.69 -25.70
CA THR A 31 -18.26 -11.75 -26.66
C THR A 31 -19.56 -12.30 -27.25
N SER A 32 -20.61 -11.48 -27.32
CA SER A 32 -21.90 -11.86 -27.93
C SER A 32 -21.79 -11.97 -29.46
N GLY A 33 -22.57 -12.85 -30.07
CA GLY A 33 -22.62 -13.01 -31.54
C GLY A 33 -23.13 -14.38 -31.98
N SER A 34 -22.96 -14.74 -33.25
CA SER A 34 -23.29 -16.11 -33.72
C SER A 34 -22.14 -17.08 -33.43
N GLY A 35 -22.47 -18.27 -32.91
CA GLY A 35 -21.54 -19.41 -32.79
C GLY A 35 -21.39 -20.22 -34.07
N LYS A 36 -22.20 -19.92 -35.09
CA LYS A 36 -22.16 -20.60 -36.39
C LYS A 36 -21.02 -20.06 -37.24
N LYS A 37 -20.41 -20.94 -38.03
CA LYS A 37 -19.42 -20.55 -39.05
C LYS A 37 -20.10 -19.59 -40.07
N PRO A 38 -19.50 -18.43 -40.39
CA PRO A 38 -20.14 -17.43 -41.24
C PRO A 38 -20.48 -17.93 -42.65
N PHE A 39 -19.63 -18.77 -43.24
CA PHE A 39 -19.82 -19.37 -44.57
C PHE A 39 -19.00 -20.65 -44.73
N LYS A 40 -19.27 -21.40 -45.82
CA LYS A 40 -18.58 -22.66 -46.18
C LYS A 40 -17.05 -22.50 -46.28
N GLN A 41 -16.30 -23.56 -46.01
CA GLN A 41 -14.82 -23.53 -45.91
C GLN A 41 -14.12 -23.16 -47.23
N LYS A 42 -14.72 -23.46 -48.39
CA LYS A 42 -14.17 -23.21 -49.74
C LYS A 42 -15.28 -22.74 -50.69
N GLY A 43 -14.88 -22.14 -51.82
CA GLY A 43 -15.81 -21.76 -52.91
C GLY A 43 -16.56 -20.45 -52.71
N THR A 44 -16.04 -19.51 -51.92
CA THR A 44 -16.60 -18.17 -51.70
C THR A 44 -15.70 -17.02 -52.16
N GLY A 45 -14.45 -17.29 -52.54
CA GLY A 45 -13.45 -16.26 -52.90
C GLY A 45 -12.97 -15.37 -51.74
N ARG A 46 -13.51 -15.55 -50.53
CA ARG A 46 -13.16 -14.77 -49.33
C ARG A 46 -12.10 -15.48 -48.48
N ALA A 47 -11.41 -14.72 -47.61
CA ALA A 47 -10.54 -15.27 -46.59
C ALA A 47 -11.31 -16.25 -45.68
N ARG A 48 -10.65 -17.32 -45.21
CA ARG A 48 -11.28 -18.34 -44.36
C ARG A 48 -11.62 -17.76 -42.99
N GLN A 49 -12.88 -17.83 -42.60
CA GLN A 49 -13.36 -17.34 -41.30
C GLN A 49 -14.02 -18.46 -40.50
N GLY A 50 -13.62 -18.59 -39.23
CA GLY A 50 -14.16 -19.58 -38.30
C GLY A 50 -15.32 -19.06 -37.45
N SER A 51 -15.29 -17.78 -37.09
CA SER A 51 -16.29 -17.14 -36.23
C SER A 51 -16.32 -15.64 -36.47
N VAL A 52 -17.50 -15.03 -36.33
CA VAL A 52 -17.65 -13.57 -36.33
C VAL A 52 -17.08 -12.90 -35.08
N ARG A 53 -16.86 -13.66 -33.99
CA ARG A 53 -16.36 -13.16 -32.71
C ARG A 53 -14.83 -13.18 -32.61
N ALA A 54 -14.14 -13.58 -33.69
CA ALA A 54 -12.68 -13.70 -33.71
C ALA A 54 -12.00 -12.34 -33.47
N PRO A 55 -10.82 -12.28 -32.82
CA PRO A 55 -10.17 -11.01 -32.47
C PRO A 55 -9.87 -10.09 -33.66
N LEU A 56 -9.64 -10.67 -34.84
CA LEU A 56 -9.39 -9.93 -36.09
C LEU A 56 -10.66 -9.29 -36.68
N GLN A 57 -11.84 -9.69 -36.22
CA GLN A 57 -13.12 -9.19 -36.72
C GLN A 57 -13.56 -7.96 -35.92
N ARG A 58 -14.29 -7.05 -36.57
CA ARG A 58 -14.90 -5.90 -35.89
C ARG A 58 -15.90 -6.39 -34.84
N GLY A 59 -15.76 -5.91 -33.61
CA GLY A 59 -16.59 -6.37 -32.47
C GLY A 59 -16.21 -7.76 -31.95
N GLY A 60 -15.08 -8.32 -32.41
CA GLY A 60 -14.50 -9.55 -31.87
C GLY A 60 -13.97 -9.38 -30.44
N GLY A 61 -13.84 -10.49 -29.71
CA GLY A 61 -13.25 -10.48 -28.37
C GLY A 61 -11.73 -10.33 -28.41
N ALA A 62 -11.13 -9.78 -27.35
CA ALA A 62 -9.68 -9.62 -27.26
C ALA A 62 -8.97 -10.98 -27.16
N ALA A 63 -7.83 -11.12 -27.86
CA ALA A 63 -7.00 -12.33 -27.79
C ALA A 63 -6.35 -12.48 -26.40
N HIS A 64 -5.65 -11.44 -25.97
CA HIS A 64 -5.08 -11.33 -24.62
C HIS A 64 -5.96 -10.41 -23.77
N ALA A 65 -7.14 -10.91 -23.43
CA ALA A 65 -8.08 -10.18 -22.60
C ALA A 65 -7.51 -9.99 -21.18
N VAL A 66 -7.56 -8.76 -20.67
CA VAL A 66 -7.23 -8.50 -19.27
C VAL A 66 -8.22 -9.24 -18.37
N ARG A 67 -7.70 -9.92 -17.34
CA ARG A 67 -8.49 -10.66 -16.36
C ARG A 67 -8.37 -10.01 -14.98
N PRO A 68 -9.44 -10.08 -14.17
CA PRO A 68 -9.35 -9.71 -12.77
C PRO A 68 -8.27 -10.57 -12.09
N ARG A 69 -7.39 -9.92 -11.33
CA ARG A 69 -6.29 -10.59 -10.64
C ARG A 69 -5.95 -9.86 -9.35
N THR A 70 -5.39 -10.59 -8.40
CA THR A 70 -4.74 -9.99 -7.24
C THR A 70 -3.32 -9.55 -7.59
N TYR A 71 -2.90 -8.40 -7.07
CA TYR A 71 -1.54 -7.89 -7.15
C TYR A 71 -0.76 -8.11 -5.85
N PHE A 72 -1.37 -8.77 -4.86
CA PHE A 72 -0.76 -9.05 -3.57
C PHE A 72 0.53 -9.85 -3.71
N GLN A 73 1.58 -9.39 -3.03
CA GLN A 73 2.88 -10.06 -2.96
C GLN A 73 3.18 -10.39 -1.51
N ARG A 74 3.46 -11.67 -1.23
CA ARG A 74 3.80 -12.10 0.13
C ARG A 74 5.18 -11.57 0.51
N THR A 75 5.23 -10.73 1.53
CA THR A 75 6.49 -10.19 2.08
C THR A 75 6.75 -10.79 3.47
N PRO A 76 7.96 -11.30 3.76
CA PRO A 76 8.29 -11.83 5.08
C PRO A 76 8.08 -10.82 6.22
N LYS A 77 7.49 -11.26 7.33
CA LYS A 77 7.18 -10.39 8.49
C LYS A 77 8.42 -9.64 9.02
N LYS A 78 9.58 -10.31 9.04
CA LYS A 78 10.85 -9.71 9.47
C LYS A 78 11.29 -8.56 8.56
N MET A 79 11.03 -8.65 7.26
CA MET A 79 11.36 -7.58 6.30
C MET A 79 10.48 -6.36 6.51
N ILE A 80 9.17 -6.56 6.70
CA ILE A 80 8.23 -5.45 6.97
C ILE A 80 8.64 -4.71 8.25
N ALA A 81 8.92 -5.45 9.33
CA ALA A 81 9.38 -4.87 10.59
C ALA A 81 10.73 -4.15 10.45
N ALA A 82 11.67 -4.72 9.69
CA ALA A 82 12.97 -4.09 9.44
C ALA A 82 12.84 -2.80 8.61
N ALA A 83 11.95 -2.78 7.61
CA ALA A 83 11.69 -1.59 6.80
C ALA A 83 11.12 -0.46 7.67
N LEU A 84 10.10 -0.76 8.48
CA LEU A 84 9.51 0.22 9.40
C LEU A 84 10.56 0.83 10.34
N ARG A 85 11.37 -0.01 10.99
CA ARG A 85 12.46 0.46 11.87
C ARG A 85 13.50 1.26 11.11
N GLY A 86 13.83 0.85 9.89
CA GLY A 86 14.78 1.54 9.02
C GLY A 86 14.34 2.96 8.69
N VAL A 87 13.07 3.14 8.32
CA VAL A 87 12.51 4.46 8.01
C VAL A 87 12.38 5.32 9.28
N LEU A 88 11.93 4.77 10.41
CA LEU A 88 11.88 5.52 11.68
C LEU A 88 13.28 5.96 12.14
N SER A 89 14.28 5.08 12.01
CA SER A 89 15.66 5.42 12.34
C SER A 89 16.20 6.54 11.44
N ASP A 90 15.77 6.58 10.18
CA ASP A 90 16.14 7.63 9.24
C ASP A 90 15.52 8.98 9.63
N ARG A 91 14.23 9.00 9.99
CA ARG A 91 13.56 10.20 10.50
C ARG A 91 14.20 10.71 11.80
N GLN A 92 14.54 9.80 12.72
CA GLN A 92 15.21 10.17 13.97
C GLN A 92 16.61 10.78 13.73
N ARG A 93 17.40 10.24 12.80
CA ARG A 93 18.74 10.79 12.49
C ARG A 93 18.71 12.21 11.95
N HIS A 94 17.56 12.66 11.44
CA HIS A 94 17.37 14.01 10.91
C HIS A 94 16.48 14.87 11.83
N ASP A 95 16.26 14.44 13.07
CA ASP A 95 15.45 15.12 14.09
C ASP A 95 14.00 15.43 13.63
N ARG A 96 13.41 14.49 12.86
CA ARG A 96 12.06 14.60 12.26
C ARG A 96 10.97 13.85 13.01
N ILE A 97 11.26 13.44 14.25
CA ILE A 97 10.31 12.78 15.11
C ILE A 97 10.06 13.68 16.31
N HIS A 98 8.79 14.05 16.51
CA HIS A 98 8.37 14.91 17.61
C HIS A 98 7.35 14.17 18.47
N VAL A 99 7.34 14.47 19.76
CA VAL A 99 6.41 13.88 20.72
C VAL A 99 5.67 15.00 21.44
N LEU A 100 4.35 14.93 21.44
CA LEU A 100 3.42 15.84 22.11
C LEU A 100 2.78 15.12 23.30
N ASP A 101 2.73 15.77 24.46
CA ASP A 101 2.00 15.25 25.62
C ASP A 101 0.50 15.10 25.31
N SER A 102 -0.12 16.18 24.84
CA SER A 102 -1.51 16.20 24.40
C SER A 102 -1.70 17.03 23.13
N ILE A 103 -2.53 16.52 22.21
CA ILE A 103 -2.83 17.18 20.93
C ILE A 103 -4.05 18.11 21.04
N ALA A 104 -5.09 17.69 21.76
CA ALA A 104 -6.34 18.42 21.86
C ALA A 104 -7.08 18.11 23.16
N THR A 105 -7.48 19.15 23.89
CA THR A 105 -8.34 19.05 25.09
C THR A 105 -9.84 19.17 24.76
N ALA A 106 -10.17 19.76 23.61
CA ALA A 106 -11.52 19.90 23.06
C ALA A 106 -11.46 19.77 21.54
N PRO A 107 -12.56 19.38 20.86
CA PRO A 107 -12.57 19.22 19.41
C PRO A 107 -12.45 20.60 18.72
N SER A 108 -11.24 20.93 18.25
CA SER A 108 -10.93 22.20 17.58
C SER A 108 -9.81 22.00 16.58
N THR A 109 -10.12 22.15 15.30
CA THR A 109 -9.18 21.99 14.18
C THR A 109 -8.05 23.02 14.26
N LYS A 110 -8.41 24.30 14.51
CA LYS A 110 -7.45 25.41 14.57
C LYS A 110 -6.42 25.21 15.69
N ALA A 111 -6.87 24.78 16.87
CA ALA A 111 -5.98 24.56 18.01
C ALA A 111 -5.06 23.35 17.76
N ALA A 112 -5.61 22.24 17.28
CA ALA A 112 -4.82 21.03 17.03
C ALA A 112 -3.78 21.23 15.92
N ILE A 113 -4.13 21.94 14.83
CA ILE A 113 -3.18 22.26 13.76
C ILE A 113 -2.05 23.15 14.29
N ALA A 114 -2.36 24.15 15.12
CA ALA A 114 -1.35 25.02 15.71
C ALA A 114 -0.39 24.25 16.63
N ALA A 115 -0.92 23.31 17.44
CA ALA A 115 -0.11 22.47 18.32
C ALA A 115 0.86 21.57 17.52
N VAL A 116 0.38 20.95 16.44
CA VAL A 116 1.22 20.09 15.59
C VAL A 116 2.27 20.90 14.81
N ARG A 117 1.87 22.05 14.24
CA ARG A 117 2.77 22.88 13.43
C ARG A 117 3.81 23.68 14.21
N GLN A 118 3.72 23.76 15.54
CA GLN A 118 4.76 24.36 16.36
C GLN A 118 6.15 23.71 16.13
N PHE A 119 6.18 22.44 15.74
CA PHE A 119 7.41 21.66 15.56
C PHE A 119 7.86 21.56 14.10
N SER A 120 6.95 21.81 13.16
CA SER A 120 7.26 21.70 11.74
C SER A 120 6.32 22.54 10.88
N ASP A 121 6.92 23.32 9.99
CA ASP A 121 6.25 24.05 8.91
C ASP A 121 6.21 23.26 7.59
N ARG A 122 6.65 21.99 7.60
CA ARG A 122 6.69 21.16 6.40
C ARG A 122 5.30 20.75 5.95
N LYS A 123 5.18 20.45 4.65
CA LYS A 123 3.89 20.26 4.00
C LYS A 123 3.23 18.93 4.36
N ASN A 124 3.98 17.84 4.50
CA ASN A 124 3.37 16.54 4.76
C ASN A 124 3.72 16.08 6.17
N LEU A 125 2.74 16.04 7.07
CA LEU A 125 2.95 15.59 8.44
C LEU A 125 2.23 14.27 8.68
N LEU A 126 2.90 13.32 9.32
CA LEU A 126 2.26 12.12 9.84
C LEU A 126 2.00 12.32 11.33
N VAL A 127 0.74 12.33 11.74
CA VAL A 127 0.36 12.40 13.15
C VAL A 127 -0.11 11.03 13.62
N VAL A 128 0.56 10.48 14.63
CA VAL A 128 0.24 9.18 15.22
C VAL A 128 -0.42 9.40 16.57
N VAL A 129 -1.67 8.95 16.67
CA VAL A 129 -2.58 9.21 17.80
C VAL A 129 -3.05 7.88 18.37
N SER A 130 -3.21 7.77 19.70
CA SER A 130 -3.72 6.53 20.29
C SER A 130 -5.22 6.35 19.99
N ARG A 131 -5.72 5.10 20.00
CA ARG A 131 -7.15 4.81 19.74
C ARG A 131 -8.09 5.47 20.73
N THR A 132 -7.60 5.81 21.92
CA THR A 132 -8.38 6.44 22.99
C THR A 132 -8.55 7.94 22.81
N GLU A 133 -7.77 8.58 21.93
CA GLU A 133 -7.75 10.04 21.76
C GLU A 133 -8.67 10.52 20.62
N ASP A 134 -9.98 10.25 20.73
CA ASP A 134 -10.98 10.60 19.70
C ASP A 134 -11.05 12.12 19.44
N LEU A 135 -10.82 12.95 20.47
CA LEU A 135 -10.80 14.41 20.34
C LEU A 135 -9.70 14.90 19.38
N ALA A 136 -8.50 14.32 19.49
CA ALA A 136 -7.38 14.63 18.60
C ALA A 136 -7.66 14.16 17.18
N TRP A 137 -8.20 12.94 17.04
CA TRP A 137 -8.58 12.40 15.73
C TRP A 137 -9.62 13.27 15.02
N ARG A 138 -10.70 13.66 15.70
CA ARG A 138 -11.74 14.55 15.15
C ARG A 138 -11.22 15.93 14.78
N SER A 139 -10.26 16.45 15.55
CA SER A 139 -9.68 17.77 15.33
C SER A 139 -8.74 17.81 14.13
N LEU A 140 -8.04 16.72 13.83
CA LEU A 140 -7.03 16.71 12.77
C LEU A 140 -7.49 16.08 11.45
N ARG A 141 -8.55 15.24 11.45
CA ARG A 141 -8.96 14.47 10.24
C ARG A 141 -9.34 15.29 9.00
N ASN A 142 -9.56 16.60 9.17
CA ASN A 142 -9.93 17.51 8.09
C ASN A 142 -8.73 18.28 7.53
N ALA A 143 -7.53 18.10 8.07
CA ALA A 143 -6.33 18.77 7.57
C ALA A 143 -5.82 18.05 6.31
N ASP A 144 -5.69 18.78 5.20
CA ASP A 144 -5.26 18.21 3.90
C ASP A 144 -3.78 17.81 3.87
N ASP A 145 -2.98 18.45 4.72
CA ASP A 145 -1.54 18.36 4.81
C ASP A 145 -1.07 17.37 5.91
N MET A 146 -2.02 16.79 6.65
CA MET A 146 -1.74 15.88 7.76
C MET A 146 -2.39 14.52 7.51
N HIS A 147 -1.60 13.46 7.64
CA HIS A 147 -2.11 12.09 7.64
C HIS A 147 -2.18 11.56 9.07
N LEU A 148 -3.29 10.95 9.44
CA LEU A 148 -3.50 10.39 10.77
C LEU A 148 -3.38 8.87 10.75
N LEU A 149 -2.63 8.34 11.70
CA LEU A 149 -2.55 6.91 11.93
C LEU A 149 -2.66 6.58 13.41
N VAL A 150 -3.03 5.34 13.66
CA VAL A 150 -2.94 4.71 14.98
C VAL A 150 -1.63 3.93 15.04
N PRO A 151 -0.96 3.84 16.21
CA PRO A 151 0.35 3.17 16.33
C PRO A 151 0.39 1.72 15.84
N ASP A 152 -0.75 0.99 15.85
CA ASP A 152 -0.84 -0.40 15.36
C ASP A 152 -0.89 -0.51 13.83
N GLN A 153 -1.29 0.55 13.13
CA GLN A 153 -1.34 0.63 11.66
C GLN A 153 -0.14 1.37 11.06
N LEU A 154 0.85 1.70 11.89
CA LEU A 154 2.04 2.41 11.45
C LEU A 154 2.82 1.56 10.44
N ASN A 155 3.08 2.12 9.26
CA ASN A 155 3.71 1.43 8.15
C ASN A 155 4.80 2.27 7.47
N ALA A 156 5.66 1.62 6.68
CA ALA A 156 6.81 2.26 6.06
C ALA A 156 6.42 3.28 4.98
N TYR A 157 5.35 3.04 4.22
CA TYR A 157 4.90 3.94 3.15
C TYR A 157 4.47 5.31 3.70
N ASP A 158 3.64 5.33 4.73
CA ASP A 158 3.11 6.59 5.27
C ASP A 158 4.21 7.44 5.91
N ILE A 159 5.20 6.82 6.57
CA ILE A 159 6.35 7.54 7.13
C ILE A 159 7.27 8.09 6.01
N LEU A 160 7.39 7.39 4.88
CA LEU A 160 8.18 7.90 3.75
C LEU A 160 7.47 9.06 3.04
N LYS A 161 6.14 8.99 2.93
CA LYS A 161 5.32 10.02 2.29
C LYS A 161 5.33 11.33 3.09
N SER A 162 5.40 11.24 4.42
CA SER A 162 5.45 12.40 5.30
C SER A 162 6.88 12.90 5.52
N ASP A 163 7.03 14.21 5.69
CA ASP A 163 8.30 14.84 5.99
C ASP A 163 8.69 14.60 7.45
N ASP A 164 7.77 14.90 8.37
CA ASP A 164 7.94 14.74 9.82
C ASP A 164 6.84 13.86 10.41
N VAL A 165 7.19 13.20 11.53
CA VAL A 165 6.30 12.31 12.28
C VAL A 165 6.10 12.87 13.68
N VAL A 166 4.85 13.12 14.03
CA VAL A 166 4.44 13.63 15.34
C VAL A 166 3.67 12.55 16.07
N PHE A 167 4.14 12.13 17.24
CA PHE A 167 3.45 11.17 18.11
C PHE A 167 2.77 11.89 19.26
N SER A 168 1.60 11.41 19.68
CA SER A 168 1.14 11.67 21.05
C SER A 168 1.94 10.81 22.04
N GLU A 169 2.07 11.27 23.29
CA GLU A 169 2.75 10.53 24.35
C GLU A 169 2.10 9.17 24.60
N ALA A 170 0.77 9.12 24.54
CA ALA A 170 0.02 7.86 24.59
C ALA A 170 0.38 6.93 23.42
N ALA A 171 0.41 7.46 22.19
CA ALA A 171 0.70 6.67 21.00
C ALA A 171 2.12 6.09 20.98
N ILE A 172 3.13 6.87 21.39
CA ILE A 172 4.51 6.38 21.41
C ILE A 172 4.71 5.33 22.51
N LYS A 173 4.08 5.50 23.68
CA LYS A 173 4.08 4.47 24.74
C LYS A 173 3.43 3.18 24.24
N ASP A 174 2.33 3.27 23.52
CA ASP A 174 1.64 2.09 22.98
C ASP A 174 2.45 1.40 21.87
N PHE A 175 3.12 2.18 21.01
CA PHE A 175 4.04 1.66 20.00
C PHE A 175 5.22 0.91 20.62
N LEU A 176 5.82 1.44 21.69
CA LEU A 176 6.96 0.83 22.38
C LEU A 176 6.57 -0.42 23.18
N LYS A 177 5.32 -0.54 23.66
CA LYS A 177 4.81 -1.75 24.35
C LYS A 177 4.62 -2.94 23.42
N ALA A 178 4.48 -2.73 22.10
CA ALA A 178 4.29 -3.82 21.15
C ALA A 178 5.45 -4.85 21.26
N PRO A 179 5.17 -6.16 21.25
CA PRO A 179 6.07 -7.16 21.82
C PRO A 179 7.39 -7.24 21.04
N SER A 180 8.46 -6.74 21.64
CA SER A 180 9.84 -7.14 21.35
C SER A 180 10.15 -8.58 21.80
N LYS A 181 9.25 -9.23 22.55
CA LYS A 181 9.38 -10.62 23.01
C LYS A 181 8.98 -11.64 21.94
N GLY A 182 9.78 -11.74 20.88
CA GLY A 182 9.83 -12.93 20.03
C GLY A 182 11.01 -13.80 20.46
N LYS A 183 10.76 -15.01 20.99
CA LYS A 183 11.79 -16.05 21.16
C LYS A 183 12.62 -16.12 19.87
N GLY A 184 13.95 -16.10 20.01
CA GLY A 184 14.87 -16.23 18.89
C GLY A 184 14.51 -17.46 18.07
N ALA A 185 13.96 -17.27 16.87
CA ALA A 185 13.84 -18.34 15.91
C ALA A 185 15.23 -18.56 15.31
N THR A 186 15.93 -19.57 15.80
CA THR A 186 17.16 -20.09 15.20
C THR A 186 16.84 -20.48 13.75
N SER A 187 17.29 -19.68 12.79
CA SER A 187 17.24 -20.07 11.38
C SER A 187 18.37 -21.06 11.14
N VAL A 188 18.03 -22.34 10.98
CA VAL A 188 18.96 -23.33 10.43
C VAL A 188 18.91 -23.16 8.91
N ALA A 189 19.95 -22.57 8.33
CA ALA A 189 20.15 -22.60 6.89
C ALA A 189 20.35 -24.07 6.47
N ARG A 190 19.62 -24.55 5.45
CA ARG A 190 19.94 -25.81 4.77
C ARG A 190 20.62 -25.48 3.46
N GLU A 191 21.71 -26.17 3.19
CA GLU A 191 22.71 -25.95 2.15
C GLU A 191 22.19 -26.15 0.70
N SER A 192 20.92 -26.53 0.52
CA SER A 192 20.39 -26.99 -0.78
C SER A 192 19.91 -25.90 -1.74
N GLU A 193 20.08 -24.61 -1.45
CA GLU A 193 19.60 -23.51 -2.31
C GLU A 193 20.72 -22.80 -3.12
N VAL A 194 21.94 -23.34 -3.15
CA VAL A 194 23.10 -22.72 -3.85
C VAL A 194 23.33 -23.28 -5.27
N SER A 195 22.49 -24.18 -5.79
CA SER A 195 22.65 -24.68 -7.17
C SER A 195 21.43 -24.38 -8.04
N ALA A 196 21.46 -23.20 -8.69
CA ALA A 196 20.85 -22.91 -9.99
C ALA A 196 21.50 -21.65 -10.58
#